data_AF-I4FLK0-F1
#
_entry.id   AF-I4FLK0-F1
#
_cell.length_a   1.000
_cell.length_b   1.000
_cell.length_c   1.000
_cell.angle_alpha   90.00
_cell.angle_beta   90.00
_cell.angle_gamma   90.00
#
_symmetry.space_group_name_H-M   'P 1'
#
loop_
_entity.id
_entity.type
_entity.pdbx_description
1 polymer ?
#
loop_
_entity_poly.entity_id
_entity_poly.type
_entity_poly.pdbx_seq_one_letter_code
_entity_poly.pdbx_strand_id
1 'polypeptide(L)'
;MYLSRLKNAIDHLGLVAGIIDEIGIVEIINEQVSIERGEIVTAGQVVKAIILNGLGFVSGSLYLFPQFFEDKASEHLLGEGIEPKLLNDDKIGRVMDKLYQLDVSGIFLLISLAAVKKFGVATENCHLDSTSLSVEGEYKKEYPTVEILKSGAVGEEIETRQQPIKRQFKNETHQPQELTKKGSSGTV
;
A
#
# COMPACT_ATOMS: atom_id res chain seq x y z
N MET A 1 -16.03 -44.51 -9.69
CA MET A 1 -15.07 -43.73 -10.51
C MET A 1 -15.89 -42.96 -11.53
N TYR A 2 -15.67 -41.65 -11.72
CA TYR A 2 -16.59 -40.64 -12.29
C TYR A 2 -17.67 -40.22 -11.26
N LEU A 3 -17.64 -39.05 -10.62
CA LEU A 3 -17.43 -37.68 -11.11
C LEU A 3 -16.80 -36.78 -10.01
N SER A 4 -15.48 -36.83 -9.80
CA SER A 4 -14.76 -35.76 -9.07
C SER A 4 -14.22 -34.74 -10.07
N ARG A 5 -15.10 -34.14 -10.88
CA ARG A 5 -14.71 -33.15 -11.88
C ARG A 5 -15.59 -31.93 -11.72
N LEU A 6 -14.95 -30.78 -11.42
CA LEU A 6 -15.49 -29.44 -11.15
C LEU A 6 -15.70 -29.09 -9.66
N LYS A 7 -14.62 -29.00 -8.89
CA LYS A 7 -14.55 -28.16 -7.68
C LYS A 7 -13.62 -26.96 -7.90
N ASN A 8 -13.69 -26.35 -9.07
CA ASN A 8 -12.95 -25.14 -9.40
C ASN A 8 -13.97 -24.05 -9.67
N ALA A 9 -14.66 -23.59 -8.63
CA ALA A 9 -15.61 -22.49 -8.76
C ALA A 9 -14.80 -21.21 -8.99
N ILE A 10 -14.78 -20.74 -10.23
CA ILE A 10 -14.15 -19.47 -10.60
C ILE A 10 -15.00 -18.27 -10.14
N ASP A 11 -16.31 -18.47 -9.92
CA ASP A 11 -17.29 -17.51 -9.35
C ASP A 11 -17.04 -16.03 -9.71
N HIS A 12 -17.31 -15.10 -8.81
CA HIS A 12 -16.99 -13.68 -8.96
C HIS A 12 -15.48 -13.40 -8.99
N LEU A 13 -14.66 -14.30 -8.45
CA LEU A 13 -13.21 -14.16 -8.38
C LEU A 13 -12.55 -14.16 -9.76
N GLY A 14 -13.13 -14.86 -10.75
CA GLY A 14 -12.64 -14.82 -12.13
C GLY A 14 -12.79 -13.45 -12.77
N LEU A 15 -13.91 -12.76 -12.51
CA LEU A 15 -14.12 -11.39 -12.99
C LEU A 15 -13.13 -10.43 -12.33
N VAL A 16 -12.95 -10.55 -11.02
CA VAL A 16 -11.97 -9.75 -10.27
C VAL A 16 -10.55 -10.00 -10.79
N ALA A 17 -10.17 -11.27 -10.99
CA ALA A 17 -8.85 -11.63 -11.53
C ALA A 17 -8.65 -11.05 -12.94
N GLY A 18 -9.66 -11.13 -13.81
CA GLY A 18 -9.62 -10.55 -15.15
C GLY A 18 -9.43 -9.03 -15.13
N ILE A 19 -10.13 -8.31 -14.24
CA ILE A 19 -9.95 -6.85 -14.09
C ILE A 19 -8.55 -6.51 -13.58
N ILE A 20 -8.02 -7.29 -12.62
CA ILE A 20 -6.66 -7.10 -12.09
C ILE A 20 -5.62 -7.23 -13.21
N ASP A 21 -5.75 -8.27 -14.05
CA ASP A 21 -4.86 -8.52 -15.19
C ASP A 21 -5.04 -7.47 -16.28
N GLU A 22 -6.26 -7.01 -16.50
CA GLU A 22 -6.56 -5.99 -17.50
C GLU A 22 -5.95 -4.62 -17.14
N ILE A 23 -5.94 -4.26 -15.86
CA ILE A 23 -5.28 -3.05 -15.34
C ILE A 23 -3.75 -3.19 -15.38
N GLY A 24 -3.23 -4.42 -15.31
CA GLY A 24 -1.79 -4.69 -15.24
C GLY A 24 -1.20 -4.50 -13.84
N ILE A 25 -1.97 -4.78 -12.79
CA ILE A 25 -1.53 -4.55 -11.39
C ILE A 25 -0.30 -5.41 -11.06
N VAL A 26 -0.26 -6.65 -11.54
CA VAL A 26 0.84 -7.59 -11.25
C VAL A 26 2.16 -7.04 -11.78
N GLU A 27 2.14 -6.52 -12.99
CA GLU A 27 3.29 -5.93 -13.68
C GLU A 27 3.75 -4.66 -12.96
N ILE A 28 2.82 -3.74 -12.67
CA ILE A 28 3.13 -2.50 -11.94
C ILE A 28 3.80 -2.81 -10.60
N ILE A 29 3.26 -3.76 -9.83
CA ILE A 29 3.86 -4.13 -8.54
C ILE A 29 5.23 -4.79 -8.71
N ASN A 30 5.40 -5.69 -9.68
CA ASN A 30 6.68 -6.34 -9.93
C ASN A 30 7.77 -5.36 -10.43
N GLU A 31 7.38 -4.26 -11.07
CA GLU A 31 8.31 -3.18 -11.44
C GLU A 31 8.76 -2.37 -10.22
N GLN A 32 7.85 -2.12 -9.26
CA GLN A 32 8.20 -1.40 -8.03
C GLN A 32 8.95 -2.28 -7.03
N VAL A 33 8.54 -3.54 -6.89
CA VAL A 33 9.15 -4.53 -5.99
C VAL A 33 10.04 -5.43 -6.85
N SER A 34 11.33 -5.13 -6.89
CA SER A 34 12.31 -5.92 -7.68
C SER A 34 12.15 -7.42 -7.43
N ILE A 35 12.06 -8.19 -8.52
CA ILE A 35 11.93 -9.65 -8.47
C ILE A 35 13.27 -10.25 -8.03
N GLU A 36 13.27 -11.04 -6.97
CA GLU A 36 14.46 -11.72 -6.48
C GLU A 36 14.76 -12.98 -7.32
N ARG A 37 16.05 -13.29 -7.50
CA ARG A 37 16.44 -14.51 -8.23
C ARG A 37 15.98 -15.75 -7.45
N GLY A 38 15.20 -16.62 -8.10
CA GLY A 38 14.67 -17.85 -7.50
C GLY A 38 13.34 -17.66 -6.78
N GLU A 39 12.73 -16.47 -6.87
CA GLU A 39 11.41 -16.21 -6.33
C GLU A 39 10.33 -16.97 -7.13
N ILE A 40 9.67 -17.94 -6.48
CA ILE A 40 8.63 -18.79 -7.10
C ILE A 40 7.32 -18.01 -7.29
N VAL A 41 6.97 -17.15 -6.33
CA VAL A 41 5.77 -16.30 -6.37
C VAL A 41 6.20 -14.86 -6.23
N THR A 42 5.90 -14.04 -7.25
CA THR A 42 6.30 -12.63 -7.29
C THR A 42 5.45 -11.78 -6.36
N ALA A 43 5.92 -10.58 -6.02
CA ALA A 43 5.17 -9.64 -5.21
C ALA A 43 3.81 -9.27 -5.83
N GLY A 44 3.76 -9.06 -7.15
CA GLY A 44 2.51 -8.78 -7.87
C GLY A 44 1.50 -9.91 -7.78
N GLN A 45 1.94 -11.17 -7.87
CA GLN A 45 1.07 -12.34 -7.70
C GLN A 45 0.53 -12.43 -6.27
N VAL A 46 1.35 -12.13 -5.27
CA VAL A 46 0.91 -12.05 -3.86
C VAL A 46 -0.14 -10.93 -3.70
N VAL A 47 0.08 -9.74 -4.27
CA VAL A 47 -0.90 -8.64 -4.22
C VAL A 47 -2.21 -9.04 -4.90
N LYS A 48 -2.16 -9.68 -6.07
CA LYS A 48 -3.35 -10.23 -6.74
C LYS A 48 -4.10 -11.20 -5.83
N ALA A 49 -3.39 -12.10 -5.14
CA ALA A 49 -3.99 -13.01 -4.18
C ALA A 49 -4.64 -12.27 -3.00
N ILE A 50 -4.00 -11.22 -2.47
CA ILE A 50 -4.55 -10.41 -1.37
C ILE A 50 -5.85 -9.72 -1.79
N ILE A 51 -5.89 -9.15 -2.99
CA ILE A 51 -7.10 -8.50 -3.52
C ILE A 51 -8.23 -9.52 -3.69
N LEU A 52 -7.93 -10.69 -4.27
CA LEU A 52 -8.91 -11.77 -4.45
C LEU A 52 -9.43 -12.30 -3.12
N ASN A 53 -8.57 -12.43 -2.11
CA ASN A 53 -8.98 -12.85 -0.77
C ASN A 53 -9.86 -11.78 -0.10
N GLY A 54 -9.45 -10.51 -0.17
CA GLY A 54 -10.21 -9.38 0.39
C GLY A 54 -11.59 -9.18 -0.25
N LEU A 55 -11.72 -9.42 -1.56
CA LEU A 55 -12.99 -9.37 -2.30
C LEU A 55 -13.75 -10.71 -2.28
N GLY A 56 -13.12 -11.77 -1.79
CA GLY A 56 -13.68 -13.12 -1.67
C GLY A 56 -14.57 -13.33 -0.45
N PHE A 57 -14.89 -12.27 0.30
CA PHE A 57 -15.71 -12.30 1.53
C PHE A 57 -15.13 -13.20 2.64
N VAL A 58 -13.81 -13.36 2.71
CA VAL A 58 -13.15 -14.06 3.82
C VAL A 58 -12.48 -13.05 4.74
N SER A 59 -13.22 -12.61 5.75
CA SER A 59 -12.68 -11.91 6.92
C SER A 59 -12.01 -12.94 7.84
N GLY A 60 -10.85 -13.46 7.41
CA GLY A 60 -10.01 -14.41 8.14
C GLY A 60 -8.63 -13.83 8.46
N SER A 61 -7.95 -14.39 9.46
CA SER A 61 -6.54 -14.08 9.73
C SER A 61 -5.63 -14.55 8.59
N LEU A 62 -4.44 -13.96 8.45
CA LEU A 62 -3.47 -14.29 7.38
C LEU A 62 -3.10 -15.78 7.30
N TYR A 63 -3.11 -16.52 8.41
CA TYR A 63 -2.81 -17.97 8.39
C TYR A 63 -3.91 -18.81 7.69
N LEU A 64 -5.12 -18.27 7.51
CA LEU A 64 -6.21 -18.92 6.76
C LEU A 64 -6.10 -18.66 5.25
N PHE A 65 -5.13 -17.86 4.82
CA PHE A 65 -4.99 -17.46 3.43
C PHE A 65 -4.71 -18.62 2.47
N PRO A 66 -3.83 -19.60 2.78
CA PRO A 66 -3.69 -20.80 1.93
C PRO A 66 -5.00 -21.56 1.77
N GLN A 67 -5.79 -21.67 2.85
CA GLN A 67 -7.04 -22.42 2.89
C GLN A 67 -8.11 -21.77 2.00
N PHE A 68 -8.08 -20.45 1.84
CA PHE A 68 -8.96 -19.76 0.88
C PHE A 68 -8.75 -20.23 -0.56
N PHE A 69 -7.54 -20.65 -0.94
CA PHE A 69 -7.21 -21.08 -2.29
C PHE A 69 -7.23 -22.62 -2.47
N GLU A 70 -7.43 -23.40 -1.41
CA GLU A 70 -7.49 -24.88 -1.49
C GLU A 70 -8.66 -25.40 -2.32
N ASP A 71 -9.79 -24.68 -2.32
CA ASP A 71 -11.02 -25.01 -3.03
C ASP A 71 -11.18 -24.23 -4.35
N LYS A 72 -10.12 -23.53 -4.80
CA LYS A 72 -10.14 -22.63 -5.96
C LYS A 72 -9.11 -23.02 -7.01
N ALA A 73 -9.35 -22.60 -8.24
CA ALA A 73 -8.39 -22.72 -9.33
C ALA A 73 -7.27 -21.68 -9.19
N SER A 74 -6.39 -21.87 -8.20
CA SER A 74 -5.25 -21.00 -7.89
C SER A 74 -4.36 -20.72 -9.11
N GLU A 75 -4.02 -21.75 -9.89
CA GLU A 75 -3.25 -21.57 -11.13
C GLU A 75 -3.94 -20.68 -12.17
N HIS A 76 -5.27 -20.79 -12.28
CA HIS A 76 -6.03 -19.98 -13.24
C HIS A 76 -6.22 -18.53 -12.75
N LEU A 77 -6.36 -18.34 -11.44
CA LEU A 77 -6.62 -17.03 -10.85
C LEU A 77 -5.33 -16.23 -10.64
N LEU A 78 -4.22 -16.86 -10.30
CA LEU A 78 -3.00 -16.18 -9.86
C LEU A 78 -1.87 -16.27 -10.89
N GLY A 79 -1.85 -17.32 -11.71
CA GLY A 79 -0.81 -17.61 -12.68
C GLY A 79 -0.34 -19.06 -12.65
N GLU A 80 0.23 -19.52 -13.75
CA GLU A 80 0.69 -20.90 -13.93
C GLU A 80 1.72 -21.31 -12.85
N GLY A 81 1.52 -22.48 -12.25
CA GLY A 81 2.44 -23.04 -11.24
C GLY A 81 2.31 -22.48 -9.82
N ILE A 82 1.32 -21.61 -9.56
CA ILE A 82 1.10 -21.08 -8.21
C ILE A 82 0.18 -22.02 -7.42
N GLU A 83 0.78 -22.76 -6.49
CA GLU A 83 0.05 -23.56 -5.53
C GLU A 83 -0.37 -22.75 -4.29
N PRO A 84 -1.54 -23.04 -3.67
CA PRO A 84 -1.99 -22.38 -2.44
C PRO A 84 -0.96 -22.43 -1.30
N LYS A 85 -0.18 -23.52 -1.21
CA LYS A 85 0.86 -23.72 -0.19
C LYS A 85 2.01 -22.71 -0.27
N LEU A 86 2.23 -22.11 -1.43
CA LEU A 86 3.26 -21.09 -1.64
C LEU A 86 2.84 -19.72 -1.11
N LEU A 87 1.54 -19.52 -0.85
CA LEU A 87 0.95 -18.28 -0.32
C LEU A 87 0.79 -18.36 1.20
N ASN A 88 1.87 -18.69 1.91
CA ASN A 88 1.88 -18.66 3.37
C ASN A 88 1.96 -17.23 3.92
N ASP A 89 1.61 -17.11 5.20
CA ASP A 89 1.62 -15.86 5.95
C ASP A 89 2.99 -15.19 5.99
N ASP A 90 4.08 -15.97 6.09
CA ASP A 90 5.46 -15.44 6.01
C ASP A 90 5.73 -14.72 4.68
N LYS A 91 5.34 -15.32 3.55
CA LYS A 91 5.53 -14.73 2.22
C LYS A 91 4.70 -13.47 2.06
N ILE A 92 3.44 -13.53 2.49
CA ILE A 92 2.50 -12.39 2.43
C ILE A 92 3.02 -11.23 3.28
N GLY A 93 3.42 -11.50 4.53
CA GLY A 93 3.96 -10.51 5.44
C GLY A 93 5.19 -9.80 4.86
N ARG A 94 6.15 -10.56 4.30
CA ARG A 94 7.33 -9.96 3.66
C ARG A 94 6.99 -9.06 2.47
N VAL A 95 6.00 -9.43 1.66
CA VAL A 95 5.56 -8.58 0.54
C VAL A 95 4.89 -7.32 1.06
N MET A 96 4.03 -7.43 2.09
CA MET A 96 3.42 -6.26 2.73
C MET A 96 4.46 -5.31 3.32
N ASP A 97 5.50 -5.83 3.96
CA ASP A 97 6.62 -5.02 4.48
C ASP A 97 7.35 -4.28 3.35
N LYS A 98 7.63 -4.96 2.23
CA LYS A 98 8.25 -4.34 1.05
C LYS A 98 7.37 -3.22 0.48
N LEU A 99 6.07 -3.46 0.34
CA LEU A 99 5.12 -2.44 -0.14
C LEU A 99 5.05 -1.24 0.80
N TYR A 100 5.07 -1.47 2.10
CA TYR A 100 5.08 -0.40 3.10
C TYR A 100 6.34 0.48 2.99
N GLN A 101 7.49 -0.12 2.70
CA GLN A 101 8.74 0.63 2.48
C GLN A 101 8.76 1.46 1.19
N LEU A 102 7.96 1.10 0.18
CA LEU A 102 7.93 1.70 -1.15
C LEU A 102 6.88 2.81 -1.33
N ASP A 103 6.26 3.28 -0.24
CA ASP A 103 5.10 4.18 -0.22
C ASP A 103 3.87 3.61 -0.93
N VAL A 104 2.98 3.03 -0.14
CA VAL A 104 1.70 2.47 -0.60
C VAL A 104 0.84 3.53 -1.32
N SER A 105 0.94 4.80 -0.93
CA SER A 105 0.17 5.89 -1.54
C SER A 105 0.59 6.12 -2.99
N GLY A 106 1.90 6.15 -3.25
CA GLY A 106 2.46 6.23 -4.59
C GLY A 106 2.08 5.04 -5.46
N ILE A 107 2.15 3.83 -4.91
CA ILE A 107 1.74 2.59 -5.62
C ILE A 107 0.25 2.65 -5.99
N PHE A 108 -0.62 3.06 -5.05
CA PHE A 108 -2.05 3.22 -5.30
C PHE A 108 -2.32 4.24 -6.41
N LEU A 109 -1.61 5.37 -6.42
CA LEU A 109 -1.73 6.37 -7.47
C LEU A 109 -1.31 5.81 -8.84
N LEU A 110 -0.19 5.07 -8.92
CA LEU A 110 0.25 4.44 -10.17
C LEU A 110 -0.80 3.48 -10.73
N ILE A 111 -1.36 2.62 -9.90
CA ILE A 111 -2.43 1.69 -10.29
C ILE A 111 -3.68 2.46 -10.74
N SER A 112 -4.06 3.51 -10.00
CA SER A 112 -5.22 4.34 -10.33
C SER A 112 -5.06 5.01 -11.69
N LEU A 113 -3.87 5.55 -11.99
CA LEU A 113 -3.55 6.15 -13.28
C LEU A 113 -3.59 5.11 -14.41
N ALA A 114 -3.06 3.90 -14.16
CA ALA A 114 -3.13 2.80 -15.12
C ALA A 114 -4.59 2.42 -15.42
N ALA A 115 -5.44 2.33 -14.40
CA ALA A 115 -6.87 2.05 -14.56
C ALA A 115 -7.60 3.16 -15.33
N VAL A 116 -7.36 4.44 -14.99
CA VAL A 116 -7.94 5.59 -15.70
C VAL A 116 -7.57 5.55 -17.18
N LYS A 117 -6.30 5.30 -17.49
CA LYS A 117 -5.81 5.18 -18.88
C LYS A 117 -6.43 3.98 -19.59
N LYS A 118 -6.55 2.84 -18.92
CA LYS A 118 -7.08 1.60 -19.48
C LYS A 118 -8.56 1.69 -19.82
N PHE A 119 -9.36 2.29 -18.94
CA PHE A 119 -10.81 2.39 -19.09
C PHE A 119 -11.28 3.72 -19.69
N GLY A 120 -10.36 4.64 -20.02
CA GLY A 120 -10.68 5.91 -20.65
C GLY A 120 -11.53 6.84 -19.77
N VAL A 121 -11.32 6.79 -18.45
CA VAL A 121 -12.08 7.61 -17.49
C VAL A 121 -11.76 9.09 -17.72
N ALA A 122 -12.79 9.93 -17.86
CA ALA A 122 -12.62 11.36 -18.06
C ALA A 122 -11.99 12.01 -16.82
N THR A 123 -10.90 12.75 -17.02
CA THR A 123 -10.15 13.44 -15.95
C THR A 123 -10.39 14.95 -15.91
N GLU A 124 -11.45 15.41 -16.58
CA GLU A 124 -11.76 16.84 -16.75
C GLU A 124 -12.05 17.56 -15.44
N ASN A 125 -12.49 16.83 -14.41
CA ASN A 125 -12.68 17.34 -13.05
C ASN A 125 -11.95 16.44 -12.05
N CYS A 126 -10.89 16.95 -11.42
CA CYS A 126 -10.17 16.25 -10.35
C CYS A 126 -10.36 17.03 -9.04
N HIS A 127 -11.10 16.45 -8.10
CA HIS A 127 -11.20 16.97 -6.73
C HIS A 127 -10.19 16.22 -5.85
N LEU A 128 -9.19 16.92 -5.35
CA LEU A 128 -8.19 16.36 -4.44
C LEU A 128 -8.68 16.54 -3.00
N ASP A 129 -9.32 15.52 -2.44
CA ASP A 129 -9.65 15.50 -1.02
C ASP A 129 -8.38 15.23 -0.20
N SER A 130 -7.83 16.28 0.42
CA SER A 130 -6.67 16.17 1.31
C SER A 130 -7.12 16.15 2.76
N THR A 131 -6.71 15.12 3.51
CA THR A 131 -6.86 15.11 4.97
C THR A 131 -5.91 16.13 5.59
N SER A 132 -6.44 17.05 6.40
CA SER A 132 -5.65 18.01 7.18
C SER A 132 -5.67 17.61 8.65
N LEU A 133 -4.51 17.59 9.30
CA LEU A 133 -4.40 17.38 10.75
C LEU A 133 -3.96 18.70 11.40
N SER A 134 -4.80 19.26 12.26
CA SER A 134 -4.47 20.42 13.08
C SER A 134 -4.04 19.98 14.47
N VAL A 135 -2.96 20.57 14.99
CA VAL A 135 -2.48 20.32 16.35
C VAL A 135 -2.41 21.64 17.10
N GLU A 136 -3.05 21.67 18.26
CA GLU A 136 -3.08 22.82 19.17
C GLU A 136 -2.25 22.52 20.42
N GLY A 137 -1.49 23.51 20.90
CA GLY A 137 -0.64 23.39 22.09
C GLY A 137 0.34 24.55 22.24
N GLU A 138 0.91 24.68 23.43
CA GLU A 138 1.96 25.66 23.71
C GLU A 138 3.28 25.19 23.09
N TYR A 139 3.65 25.78 21.95
CA TYR A 139 4.92 25.48 21.30
C TYR A 139 6.06 26.23 21.98
N LYS A 140 6.96 25.50 22.64
CA LYS A 140 8.15 26.07 23.32
C LYS A 140 9.18 26.71 22.36
N LYS A 141 8.96 26.63 21.05
CA LYS A 141 9.85 27.16 20.01
C LYS A 141 9.01 27.89 18.97
N GLU A 142 9.37 29.15 18.72
CA GLU A 142 8.88 29.88 17.56
C GLU A 142 9.51 29.29 16.30
N TYR A 143 8.68 28.94 15.32
CA TYR A 143 9.12 28.52 14.00
C TYR A 143 8.96 29.67 13.01
N PRO A 144 9.83 29.76 11.99
CA PRO A 144 9.76 30.84 11.01
C PRO A 144 8.40 30.82 10.30
N THR A 145 7.81 32.00 10.15
CA THR A 145 6.60 32.20 9.36
C THR A 145 6.95 31.97 7.89
N VAL A 146 6.18 31.12 7.20
CA VAL A 146 6.36 30.84 5.79
C VAL A 146 5.32 31.65 5.02
N GLU A 147 5.75 32.62 4.21
CA GLU A 147 4.87 33.37 3.31
C GLU A 147 4.46 32.48 2.13
N ILE A 148 3.15 32.23 1.97
CA ILE A 148 2.62 31.49 0.84
C ILE A 148 2.39 32.48 -0.30
N LEU A 149 3.28 32.48 -1.31
CA LEU A 149 3.06 33.24 -2.54
C LEU A 149 1.89 32.62 -3.32
N LYS A 150 0.76 33.33 -3.39
CA LYS A 150 -0.34 32.99 -4.29
C LYS A 150 0.13 33.24 -5.73
N SER A 151 0.26 32.18 -6.53
CA SER A 151 0.32 32.34 -7.98
C SER A 151 -1.12 32.46 -8.50
N GLY A 152 -1.56 33.70 -8.76
CA GLY A 152 -2.79 33.98 -9.50
C GLY A 152 -3.62 35.16 -8.97
N ALA A 153 -3.85 36.12 -9.86
CA ALA A 153 -4.74 37.29 -9.80
C ALA A 153 -4.20 38.57 -9.11
N VAL A 154 -4.02 39.58 -9.96
CA VAL A 154 -3.76 41.00 -9.66
C VAL A 154 -4.99 41.61 -9.00
N GLY A 155 -4.80 42.32 -7.87
CA GLY A 155 -5.78 43.29 -7.34
C GLY A 155 -6.36 42.97 -5.96
N GLU A 156 -5.92 43.77 -4.99
CA GLU A 156 -6.57 44.21 -3.74
C GLU A 156 -6.70 43.30 -2.49
N GLU A 157 -6.32 43.97 -1.39
CA GLU A 157 -6.39 43.74 0.08
C GLU A 157 -5.87 42.43 0.71
N ILE A 158 -4.77 42.59 1.46
CA ILE A 158 -4.14 41.56 2.28
C ILE A 158 -4.95 41.43 3.58
N GLU A 159 -5.89 40.50 3.62
CA GLU A 159 -6.50 40.07 4.88
C GLU A 159 -5.63 38.98 5.52
N THR A 160 -4.94 39.33 6.61
CA THR A 160 -4.00 38.47 7.32
C THR A 160 -4.74 37.37 8.07
N ARG A 161 -4.99 36.24 7.41
CA ARG A 161 -5.52 35.03 8.07
C ARG A 161 -4.39 34.03 8.30
N GLN A 162 -4.06 33.75 9.55
CA GLN A 162 -3.12 32.69 9.90
C GLN A 162 -3.67 31.35 9.40
N GLN A 163 -2.92 30.68 8.52
CA GLN A 163 -3.21 29.32 8.08
C GLN A 163 -2.03 28.40 8.41
N PRO A 164 -2.29 27.13 8.77
CA PRO A 164 -1.25 26.22 9.25
C PRO A 164 -0.28 25.83 8.13
N ILE A 165 1.01 25.80 8.48
CA ILE A 165 2.15 25.54 7.60
C ILE A 165 2.20 24.05 7.22
N LYS A 166 2.19 23.72 5.92
CA LYS A 166 2.47 22.36 5.42
C LYS A 166 3.96 22.05 5.60
N ARG A 167 4.31 21.06 6.41
CA ARG A 167 5.69 20.49 6.47
C ARG A 167 5.75 19.18 5.69
N GLN A 168 6.73 19.06 4.79
CA GLN A 168 7.14 17.78 4.22
C GLN A 168 8.01 17.04 5.26
N PHE A 169 7.60 15.83 5.64
CA PHE A 169 8.37 14.98 6.55
C PHE A 169 9.48 14.26 5.79
N LYS A 170 10.74 14.49 6.19
CA LYS A 170 11.83 13.56 5.94
C LYS A 170 11.90 12.63 7.14
N ASN A 171 11.67 11.34 6.92
CA ASN A 171 11.72 10.32 7.96
C ASN A 171 13.19 9.98 8.25
N GLU A 172 13.74 10.50 9.35
CA GLU A 172 14.99 9.99 9.92
C GLU A 172 14.68 9.20 11.19
N THR A 173 14.89 7.90 11.10
CA THR A 173 14.67 6.91 12.16
C THR A 173 15.60 7.16 13.35
N HIS A 174 15.06 7.45 14.54
CA HIS A 174 15.84 7.46 15.79
C HIS A 174 15.72 6.10 16.50
N GLN A 175 16.86 5.44 16.73
CA GLN A 175 16.98 4.28 17.64
C GLN A 175 16.82 4.71 19.11
N PRO A 176 16.27 3.85 19.99
CA PRO A 176 16.08 4.17 21.41
C PRO A 176 17.42 4.22 22.18
N GLN A 177 17.56 5.23 23.04
CA GLN A 177 18.76 5.47 23.87
C GLN A 177 18.87 4.46 25.04
N GLU A 178 20.07 3.90 25.24
CA GLU A 178 20.42 3.06 26.40
C GLU A 178 20.46 3.85 27.72
N LEU A 179 20.00 3.19 28.78
CA LEU A 179 19.92 3.69 30.16
C LEU A 179 21.26 3.47 30.90
N THR A 180 22.14 4.47 30.99
CA THR A 180 23.36 4.36 31.82
C THR A 180 23.07 4.65 33.30
N LYS A 181 23.15 3.61 34.14
CA LYS A 181 23.08 3.68 35.61
C LYS A 181 24.25 4.52 36.17
N LYS A 182 23.94 5.48 37.04
CA LYS A 182 24.90 6.17 37.91
C LYS A 182 25.39 5.21 39.01
N GLY A 183 26.71 5.14 39.21
CA GLY A 183 27.36 4.42 40.31
C GLY A 183 28.68 5.08 40.71
N SER A 184 28.58 5.94 41.73
CA SER A 184 29.58 6.45 42.69
C SER A 184 31.07 6.58 42.32
N SER A 185 31.51 7.84 42.36
CA SER A 185 32.88 8.32 42.64
C SER A 185 33.46 7.75 43.94
N GLY A 186 34.74 7.38 43.93
CA GLY A 186 35.54 7.10 45.13
C GLY A 186 36.38 8.31 45.58
N THR A 187 37.13 8.07 46.66
CA THR A 187 38.08 8.92 47.44
C THR A 187 37.39 9.66 48.61
N VAL A 188 37.60 9.29 49.89
CA VAL A 188 38.80 8.78 50.60
C VAL A 188 38.51 7.50 51.36
#